data_AF-A0A364Y423-F1
#
_entry.id   AF-A0A364Y423-F1
#
_cell.length_a   1.000
_cell.length_b   1.000
_cell.length_c   1.000
_cell.angle_alpha   90.00
_cell.angle_beta   90.00
_cell.angle_gamma   90.00
#
_symmetry.space_group_name_H-M   'P 1'
#
loop_
_entity.id
_entity.type
_entity.pdbx_description
1 polymer ?
#
loop_
_entity_poly.entity_id
_entity_poly.type
_entity_poly.pdbx_seq_one_letter_code
_entity_poly.pdbx_strand_id
1 'polypeptide(L)'
;MVSLSGYAQLNDEKIIIKYDPLFWKDQLKLSDDQYVKIREINYAYYQKLMDVAQQKATANHTAMKLKVDEFLEERSNQIWNTFHSRQRKKWMKMVAEQG
;
A
#
# COMPACT_ATOMS: atom_id res chain seq x y z
N MET A 1 38.11 0.97 10.85
CA MET A 1 36.84 0.92 11.59
C MET A 1 35.73 1.36 10.65
N VAL A 2 34.70 0.54 10.52
CA VAL A 2 33.60 0.68 9.55
C VAL A 2 32.65 1.79 10.03
N SER A 3 32.43 2.82 9.21
CA SER A 3 31.32 3.76 9.40
C SER A 3 30.24 3.43 8.36
N LEU A 4 29.25 2.66 8.78
CA LEU A 4 28.01 2.39 8.05
C LEU A 4 27.06 3.58 8.27
N SER A 5 27.35 4.71 7.62
CA SER A 5 26.43 5.84 7.51
C SER A 5 25.76 5.79 6.14
N GLY A 6 24.45 5.57 6.06
CA GLY A 6 23.76 5.74 4.79
C GLY A 6 22.32 5.23 4.60
N TYR A 7 21.66 4.57 5.57
CA TYR A 7 20.33 3.99 5.30
C TYR A 7 19.27 4.16 6.40
N ALA A 8 19.35 5.23 7.19
CA ALA A 8 18.32 5.53 8.18
C ALA A 8 18.00 7.03 8.22
N GLN A 9 17.62 7.61 7.08
CA GLN A 9 16.63 8.68 7.09
C GLN A 9 15.28 8.03 6.79
N LEU A 10 14.61 7.60 7.86
CA LEU A 10 13.16 7.37 7.83
C LEU A 10 12.52 8.75 7.73
N ASN A 11 12.49 9.33 6.53
CA ASN A 11 11.64 10.49 6.30
C ASN A 11 10.19 10.03 6.44
N ASP A 12 9.37 10.84 7.11
CA ASP A 12 7.92 10.72 7.28
C ASP A 12 7.14 10.85 5.95
N GLU A 13 7.64 10.22 4.89
CA GLU A 13 6.90 10.10 3.65
C GLU A 13 5.81 9.05 3.84
N LYS A 14 4.55 9.49 3.78
CA LYS A 14 3.40 8.58 3.74
C LYS A 14 3.63 7.57 2.62
N ILE A 15 3.73 6.29 3.00
CA ILE A 15 3.92 5.21 2.04
C ILE A 15 2.58 4.96 1.35
N ILE A 16 2.48 5.37 0.09
CA ILE A 16 1.29 5.13 -0.73
C ILE A 16 1.57 4.01 -1.72
N ILE A 17 0.95 2.86 -1.49
CA ILE A 17 0.99 1.68 -2.36
C ILE A 17 -0.17 1.81 -3.34
N LYS A 18 0.06 2.53 -4.45
CA LYS A 18 -0.98 2.78 -5.46
C LYS A 18 -1.47 1.51 -6.16
N TYR A 19 -0.57 0.59 -6.44
CA TYR A 19 -0.86 -0.63 -7.20
C TYR A 19 -1.16 -1.83 -6.30
N ASP A 20 -1.74 -2.90 -6.85
CA ASP A 20 -1.88 -4.17 -6.13
C ASP A 20 -0.57 -4.97 -6.20
N PRO A 21 0.11 -5.22 -5.07
CA PRO A 21 1.34 -6.00 -5.08
C PRO A 21 1.18 -7.45 -5.51
N LEU A 22 -0.04 -7.99 -5.48
CA LEU A 22 -0.31 -9.36 -5.95
C LEU A 22 0.01 -9.52 -7.44
N PHE A 23 -0.01 -8.43 -8.23
CA PHE A 23 0.42 -8.44 -9.62
C PHE A 23 1.91 -8.79 -9.78
N TRP A 24 2.72 -8.48 -8.76
CA TRP A 24 4.15 -8.78 -8.74
C TRP A 24 4.52 -9.83 -7.70
N LYS A 25 3.61 -10.76 -7.40
CA LYS A 25 3.83 -11.78 -6.36
C LYS A 25 5.16 -12.54 -6.54
N ASP A 26 5.52 -12.88 -7.77
CA ASP A 26 6.70 -13.68 -8.09
C ASP A 26 7.98 -12.84 -7.97
N GLN A 27 7.94 -11.57 -8.40
CA GLN A 27 9.05 -10.64 -8.24
C GLN A 27 9.26 -10.32 -6.76
N LEU A 28 8.20 -10.06 -6.00
CA LEU A 28 8.26 -9.78 -4.57
C LEU A 28 8.53 -11.04 -3.74
N LYS A 29 8.43 -12.24 -4.34
CA LYS A 29 8.55 -13.53 -3.65
C LYS A 29 7.67 -13.55 -2.40
N LEU A 30 6.40 -13.20 -2.56
CA LEU A 30 5.44 -13.23 -1.46
C LEU A 30 5.25 -14.69 -1.00
N SER A 31 5.27 -14.94 0.30
CA SER A 31 4.83 -16.23 0.82
C SER A 31 3.32 -16.40 0.64
N ASP A 32 2.82 -17.63 0.75
CA ASP A 32 1.38 -17.90 0.67
C ASP A 32 0.62 -17.13 1.76
N ASP A 33 1.16 -17.04 2.97
CA ASP A 33 0.58 -16.25 4.06
C ASP A 33 0.50 -14.76 3.73
N GLN A 34 1.57 -14.19 3.16
CA GLN A 34 1.59 -12.80 2.72
C GLN A 34 0.60 -12.56 1.58
N TYR A 35 0.51 -13.50 0.64
CA TYR A 35 -0.42 -13.45 -0.47
C TYR A 35 -1.88 -13.42 0.02
N VAL A 36 -2.25 -14.36 0.90
CA VAL A 36 -3.59 -14.42 1.49
C VAL A 36 -3.91 -13.14 2.25
N LYS A 37 -2.99 -12.66 3.09
CA LYS A 37 -3.18 -11.44 3.88
C LYS A 37 -3.35 -10.19 3.01
N ILE A 38 -2.53 -10.02 1.97
CA ILE A 38 -2.65 -8.88 1.05
C ILE A 38 -3.98 -8.96 0.27
N ARG A 39 -4.42 -10.16 -0.12
CA ARG A 39 -5.71 -10.36 -0.77
C ARG A 39 -6.87 -9.91 0.13
N GLU A 40 -6.84 -10.26 1.41
CA GLU A 40 -7.84 -9.85 2.40
C GLU A 40 -7.85 -8.33 2.60
N ILE A 41 -6.66 -7.71 2.72
CA ILE A 41 -6.50 -6.25 2.83
C ILE A 41 -7.09 -5.54 1.61
N ASN A 42 -6.77 -6.02 0.40
CA ASN A 42 -7.32 -5.47 -0.84
C ASN A 42 -8.84 -5.63 -0.91
N TYR A 43 -9.36 -6.80 -0.53
CA TYR A 43 -10.80 -7.05 -0.52
C TYR A 43 -11.54 -6.06 0.40
N ALA A 44 -11.06 -5.90 1.64
CA ALA A 44 -11.64 -4.95 2.59
C ALA A 44 -11.58 -3.50 2.08
N TYR A 45 -10.49 -3.10 1.43
CA TYR A 45 -10.36 -1.80 0.80
C TYR A 45 -11.42 -1.59 -0.31
N TYR A 46 -11.58 -2.57 -1.21
CA TYR A 46 -12.57 -2.45 -2.30
C TYR A 46 -14.00 -2.45 -1.78
N GLN A 47 -14.31 -3.16 -0.69
CA GLN A 47 -15.61 -3.06 -0.03
C GLN A 47 -15.86 -1.65 0.50
N LYS A 48 -14.91 -1.05 1.21
CA LYS A 48 -15.00 0.34 1.69
C LYS A 48 -15.22 1.33 0.54
N LEU A 49 -14.52 1.16 -0.59
CA LEU A 49 -14.74 1.99 -1.78
C LEU A 49 -16.14 1.81 -2.37
N MET A 50 -16.64 0.58 -2.42
CA MET A 50 -17.97 0.28 -2.90
C MET A 50 -19.04 0.95 -2.03
N ASP A 51 -18.89 0.88 -0.70
CA ASP A 51 -19.83 1.49 0.23
C ASP A 51 -19.90 3.02 0.03
N VAL A 52 -18.75 3.68 -0.12
CA VAL A 52 -18.69 5.13 -0.41
C VAL A 52 -19.31 5.44 -1.78
N ALA A 53 -19.07 4.60 -2.80
CA ALA A 53 -19.66 4.75 -4.12
C ALA A 53 -21.18 4.52 -4.14
N GLN A 54 -21.71 3.68 -3.24
CA GLN A 54 -23.15 3.43 -3.11
C GLN A 54 -23.85 4.54 -2.31
N GLN A 55 -23.17 5.16 -1.35
CA GLN A 55 -23.65 6.31 -0.57
C GLN A 55 -23.73 7.63 -1.38
N LYS A 56 -23.60 7.57 -2.73
CA LYS A 56 -23.66 8.68 -3.70
C LYS A 56 -24.89 9.59 -3.62
N ALA A 57 -25.90 9.25 -2.82
CA ALA A 57 -27.13 10.01 -2.73
C ALA A 57 -27.02 11.35 -1.96
N THR A 58 -25.95 11.60 -1.18
CA THR A 58 -25.93 12.74 -0.23
C THR A 58 -24.60 13.48 -0.03
N ALA A 59 -23.48 13.10 -0.67
CA ALA A 59 -22.14 13.56 -0.25
C ALA A 59 -21.44 14.57 -1.19
N ASN A 60 -20.80 15.58 -0.59
CA ASN A 60 -19.86 16.52 -1.21
C ASN A 60 -18.64 15.77 -1.79
N HIS A 61 -18.30 16.04 -3.06
CA HIS A 61 -17.17 15.44 -3.77
C HIS A 61 -15.84 15.54 -3.01
N THR A 62 -15.57 16.66 -2.34
CA THR A 62 -14.35 16.85 -1.54
C THR A 62 -14.29 15.90 -0.34
N ALA A 63 -15.42 15.71 0.35
CA ALA A 63 -15.50 14.78 1.47
C ALA A 63 -15.36 13.32 1.01
N MET A 64 -15.87 12.99 -0.18
CA MET A 64 -15.69 11.68 -0.80
C MET A 64 -14.21 11.42 -1.11
N LYS A 65 -13.52 12.39 -1.71
CA LYS A 65 -12.09 12.28 -2.02
C LYS A 65 -11.26 12.04 -0.75
N LEU A 66 -11.51 12.81 0.31
CA LEU A 66 -10.80 12.65 1.60
C LEU A 66 -10.96 11.23 2.16
N LYS A 67 -12.18 10.67 2.16
CA LYS A 67 -12.40 9.28 2.60
C LYS A 67 -11.67 8.25 1.74
N VAL A 68 -11.65 8.45 0.42
CA VAL A 68 -10.93 7.55 -0.50
C VAL A 68 -9.42 7.60 -0.24
N ASP A 69 -8.87 8.79 -0.01
CA ASP A 69 -7.46 8.99 0.32
C ASP A 69 -7.12 8.34 1.68
N GLU A 70 -7.99 8.48 2.69
CA GLU A 70 -7.86 7.80 3.99
C GLU A 70 -7.83 6.28 3.85
N PHE A 71 -8.76 5.70 3.06
CA PHE A 71 -8.78 4.25 2.83
C PHE A 71 -7.55 3.76 2.07
N LEU A 72 -7.05 4.57 1.13
CA LEU A 72 -5.83 4.24 0.40
C LEU A 72 -4.61 4.24 1.33
N GLU A 73 -4.51 5.23 2.22
CA GLU A 73 -3.45 5.31 3.23
C GLU A 73 -3.49 4.12 4.19
N GLU A 74 -4.68 3.78 4.71
CA GLU A 74 -4.88 2.63 5.59
C GLU A 74 -4.45 1.32 4.90
N ARG A 75 -4.93 1.07 3.68
CA ARG A 75 -4.55 -0.09 2.88
C ARG A 75 -3.04 -0.13 2.66
N SER A 76 -2.44 1.00 2.30
CA SER A 76 -1.01 1.09 2.00
C SER A 76 -0.17 0.72 3.22
N ASN A 77 -0.54 1.21 4.40
CA ASN A 77 0.14 0.88 5.65
C ASN A 77 0.02 -0.60 6.00
N GLN A 78 -1.17 -1.20 5.85
CA GLN A 78 -1.39 -2.61 6.13
C GLN A 78 -0.58 -3.53 5.20
N ILE A 79 -0.54 -3.21 3.90
CA ILE A 79 0.27 -3.95 2.92
C ILE A 79 1.76 -3.76 3.22
N TRP A 80 2.21 -2.52 3.46
CA TRP A 80 3.61 -2.25 3.76
C TRP A 80 4.10 -3.02 4.99
N ASN A 81 3.26 -3.12 6.01
CA ASN A 81 3.53 -3.90 7.21
C ASN A 81 3.51 -5.41 6.98
N THR A 82 2.88 -5.88 5.92
CA THR A 82 2.93 -7.30 5.50
C THR A 82 4.24 -7.66 4.82
N PHE A 83 4.90 -6.68 4.17
CA PHE A 83 6.23 -6.89 3.59
C PHE A 83 7.34 -6.97 4.63
N HIS A 84 8.30 -7.83 4.36
CA HIS A 84 9.60 -7.81 5.03
C HIS A 84 10.51 -6.72 4.47
N SER A 85 11.56 -6.36 5.22
CA SER A 85 12.49 -5.28 4.86
C SER A 85 13.07 -5.39 3.44
N ARG A 86 13.39 -6.61 2.97
CA ARG A 86 13.90 -6.85 1.60
C ARG A 86 12.82 -6.60 0.54
N GLN A 87 11.58 -6.98 0.81
CA GLN A 87 10.45 -6.76 -0.10
C GLN A 87 10.08 -5.29 -0.19
N ARG A 88 10.13 -4.56 0.93
CA ARG A 88 9.97 -3.10 0.98
C ARG A 88 10.98 -2.37 0.09
N LYS A 89 12.27 -2.72 0.22
CA LYS A 89 13.33 -2.18 -0.64
C LYS A 89 13.09 -2.50 -2.12
N LYS A 90 12.67 -3.75 -2.41
CA LYS A 90 12.36 -4.17 -3.78
C LYS A 90 11.16 -3.42 -4.35
N TRP A 91 10.10 -3.24 -3.57
CA TRP A 91 8.92 -2.46 -3.94
C TRP A 91 9.29 -1.02 -4.32
N MET A 92 10.03 -0.33 -3.45
CA MET A 92 10.47 1.05 -3.72
C MET A 92 11.26 1.16 -5.02
N LYS A 93 12.15 0.19 -5.28
CA LYS A 93 12.89 0.13 -6.53
C LYS A 93 11.97 -0.07 -7.75
N MET A 94 11.06 -1.03 -7.67
CA MET A 94 10.14 -1.35 -8.77
C MET A 94 9.22 -0.19 -9.13
N VAL A 95 8.74 0.57 -8.13
CA VAL A 95 7.87 1.72 -8.36
C VAL A 95 8.66 2.92 -8.89
N ALA A 96 9.89 3.13 -8.41
CA ALA A 96 10.77 4.18 -8.94
C ALA A 96 11.18 3.96 -10.40
N GLU A 97 11.26 2.71 -10.86
CA GLU A 97 11.58 2.38 -12.27
C GLU A 97 10.37 2.51 -13.22
N GLN A 98 9.15 2.69 -12.67
CA GLN A 98 7.92 2.86 -13.46
C GLN A 98 7.43 4.32 -13.52
N GLY A 99 8.13 5.26 -12.87
CA GLY A 99 7.86 6.69 -12.91
C GLY A 99 8.88 7.43 -13.76
#